data_AF-A0A1E5H9U4-F1
#
_entry.id   AF-A0A1E5H9U4-F1
#
_cell.length_a   1.000
_cell.length_b   1.000
_cell.length_c   1.000
_cell.angle_alpha   90.00
_cell.angle_beta   90.00
_cell.angle_gamma   90.00
#
_symmetry.space_group_name_H-M   'P 1'
#
loop_
_entity.id
_entity.type
_entity.pdbx_description
1 polymer ?
#
loop_
_entity_poly.entity_id
_entity_poly.type
_entity_poly.pdbx_seq_one_letter_code
_entity_poly.pdbx_strand_id
1 'polypeptide(L)'
;MIIIRGNNPRKIDKIWDLVKKKHTGNKIAIVGYPGEIPHNFIRAKQMPAYETMTKHNTLDDLTHFLSETKDRFEAIILYIDCESHLIESIKAITETYKEQFILTVYDKKVYEQVVDGE
;
A
#
# COMPACT_ATOMS: atom_id res chain seq x y z
N MET A 1 -10.71 4.14 3.04
CA MET A 1 -9.34 3.58 3.11
C MET A 1 -9.26 2.49 4.18
N ILE A 2 -8.52 1.41 3.92
CA ILE A 2 -8.17 0.35 4.87
C ILE A 2 -6.71 0.53 5.28
N ILE A 3 -6.39 0.47 6.58
CA ILE A 3 -5.01 0.61 7.08
C ILE A 3 -4.53 -0.74 7.60
N ILE A 4 -3.35 -1.17 7.15
CA ILE A 4 -2.69 -2.39 7.60
C ILE A 4 -1.38 -2.01 8.29
N ARG A 5 -1.32 -2.25 9.60
CA ARG A 5 -0.13 -2.07 10.43
C ARG A 5 0.58 -3.41 10.62
N GLY A 6 1.92 -3.41 10.61
CA GLY A 6 2.74 -4.56 11.03
C GLY A 6 3.98 -4.82 10.17
N ASN A 7 4.62 -5.97 10.42
CA ASN A 7 5.84 -6.40 9.71
C ASN A 7 5.50 -6.98 8.32
N ASN A 8 6.48 -6.95 7.40
CA ASN A 8 6.30 -7.30 5.99
C ASN A 8 5.52 -8.59 5.70
N PRO A 9 5.84 -9.77 6.28
CA PRO A 9 5.12 -11.00 5.93
C PRO A 9 3.63 -10.94 6.31
N ARG A 10 3.30 -10.41 7.50
CA ARG A 10 1.90 -10.30 7.95
C ARG A 10 1.09 -9.29 7.14
N LYS A 11 1.73 -8.23 6.61
CA LYS A 11 1.06 -7.26 5.74
C LYS A 11 0.70 -7.87 4.40
N ILE A 12 1.62 -8.63 3.81
CA ILE A 12 1.42 -9.33 2.54
C ILE A 12 0.21 -10.25 2.59
N ASP A 13 0.13 -11.10 3.63
CA ASP A 13 -0.98 -12.05 3.77
C ASP A 13 -2.32 -11.32 3.93
N LYS A 14 -2.38 -10.28 4.76
CA LYS A 14 -3.59 -9.47 4.94
C LYS A 14 -4.02 -8.76 3.65
N ILE A 15 -3.07 -8.25 2.87
CA ILE A 15 -3.36 -7.65 1.56
C ILE A 15 -3.96 -8.71 0.64
N TRP A 16 -3.35 -9.89 0.56
CA TRP A 16 -3.86 -10.98 -0.28
C TRP A 16 -5.27 -11.42 0.14
N ASP A 17 -5.54 -11.56 1.42
CA ASP A 17 -6.87 -11.93 1.92
C ASP A 17 -7.92 -10.88 1.56
N LEU A 18 -7.59 -9.59 1.68
CA LEU A 18 -8.49 -8.49 1.30
C LEU A 18 -8.73 -8.46 -0.20
N VAL A 19 -7.68 -8.60 -1.00
CA VAL A 19 -7.76 -8.64 -2.47
C VAL A 19 -8.63 -9.82 -2.92
N LYS A 20 -8.37 -11.03 -2.41
CA LYS A 20 -9.14 -12.24 -2.75
C LYS A 20 -10.60 -12.15 -2.33
N LYS A 21 -10.89 -11.53 -1.18
CA LYS A 21 -12.27 -11.45 -0.65
C LYS A 21 -13.12 -10.39 -1.36
N LYS A 22 -12.52 -9.28 -1.78
CA LYS A 22 -13.27 -8.10 -2.23
C LYS A 22 -13.12 -7.78 -3.72
N HIS A 23 -12.11 -8.31 -4.39
CA HIS A 23 -11.70 -7.83 -5.71
C HIS A 23 -11.38 -8.99 -6.67
N THR A 24 -12.27 -9.98 -6.73
CA THR A 24 -12.18 -11.10 -7.67
C THR A 24 -12.46 -10.63 -9.10
N GLY A 25 -11.43 -10.18 -9.81
CA GLY A 25 -11.49 -9.80 -11.23
C GLY A 25 -11.12 -8.35 -11.56
N ASN A 26 -10.75 -7.53 -10.57
CA ASN A 26 -10.71 -6.08 -10.71
C ASN A 26 -9.30 -5.53 -11.00
N LYS A 27 -9.23 -4.34 -11.62
CA LYS A 27 -7.99 -3.61 -11.88
C LYS A 27 -7.43 -3.05 -10.57
N ILE A 28 -6.59 -3.81 -9.87
CA ILE A 28 -5.92 -3.38 -8.64
C ILE A 28 -4.47 -3.03 -8.95
N ALA A 29 -4.02 -1.84 -8.55
CA ALA A 29 -2.61 -1.48 -8.61
C ALA A 29 -1.94 -1.59 -7.24
N ILE A 30 -0.65 -1.91 -7.24
CA ILE A 30 0.22 -1.72 -6.08
C ILE A 30 1.23 -0.63 -6.41
N VAL A 31 1.37 0.33 -5.51
CA VAL A 31 2.30 1.45 -5.63
C VAL A 31 3.14 1.54 -4.36
N GLY A 32 4.44 1.75 -4.51
CA GLY A 32 5.38 1.66 -3.41
C GLY A 32 6.70 2.37 -3.71
N TYR A 33 7.63 2.31 -2.76
CA TYR A 33 8.99 2.79 -2.99
C TYR A 33 9.81 1.76 -3.80
N PRO A 34 10.83 2.21 -4.55
CA PRO A 34 11.76 1.35 -5.26
C PRO A 34 12.33 0.22 -4.39
N GLY A 35 12.14 -1.03 -4.82
CA GLY A 35 12.64 -2.23 -4.16
C GLY A 35 11.88 -2.64 -2.90
N GLU A 36 10.85 -1.90 -2.48
CA GLU A 36 10.08 -2.23 -1.27
C GLU A 36 8.82 -3.06 -1.57
N ILE A 37 8.34 -3.06 -2.81
CA ILE A 37 7.20 -3.89 -3.20
C ILE A 37 7.63 -5.37 -3.15
N PRO A 38 6.93 -6.23 -2.38
CA PRO A 38 7.28 -7.64 -2.28
C PRO A 38 7.26 -8.35 -3.64
N HIS A 39 8.35 -9.08 -3.94
CA HIS A 39 8.55 -9.75 -5.22
C HIS A 39 7.44 -10.74 -5.60
N ASN A 40 6.74 -11.32 -4.61
CA ASN A 40 5.60 -12.20 -4.86
C ASN A 40 4.42 -11.47 -5.52
N PHE A 41 4.17 -10.20 -5.19
CA PHE A 41 3.15 -9.38 -5.88
C PHE A 41 3.54 -9.12 -7.33
N ILE A 42 4.81 -8.80 -7.56
CA ILE A 42 5.36 -8.54 -8.90
C ILE A 42 5.26 -9.79 -9.77
N ARG A 43 5.71 -10.94 -9.24
CA ARG A 43 5.77 -12.20 -9.98
C ARG A 43 4.37 -12.77 -10.28
N ALA A 44 3.40 -12.54 -9.40
CA ALA A 44 2.04 -13.00 -9.62
C ALA A 44 1.42 -12.39 -10.90
N LYS A 45 1.89 -11.21 -11.35
CA LYS A 45 1.38 -10.46 -12.51
C LYS A 45 -0.14 -10.20 -12.50
N GLN A 46 -0.79 -10.43 -11.36
CA GLN A 46 -2.22 -10.19 -11.17
C GLN A 46 -2.52 -8.70 -10.95
N MET A 47 -1.52 -7.93 -10.51
CA MET A 47 -1.62 -6.51 -10.21
C MET A 47 -0.42 -5.77 -10.83
N PRO A 48 -0.63 -4.69 -11.61
CA PRO A 48 0.47 -3.81 -11.99
C PRO A 48 1.13 -3.20 -10.76
N ALA A 49 2.46 -3.28 -10.72
CA ALA A 49 3.30 -2.75 -9.66
C ALA A 49 4.02 -1.49 -10.13
N TYR A 50 3.91 -0.41 -9.36
CA TYR A 50 4.49 0.90 -9.64
C TYR A 50 5.44 1.30 -8.51
N GLU A 51 6.72 1.32 -8.80
CA GLU A 51 7.76 1.78 -7.87
C GLU A 51 8.08 3.27 -8.11
N THR A 52 7.05 4.10 -8.06
CA THR A 52 7.13 5.52 -8.43
C THR A 52 7.20 6.48 -7.24
N MET A 53 7.11 5.98 -6.01
CA MET A 53 7.11 6.83 -4.81
C MET A 53 8.53 7.06 -4.29
N THR A 54 8.75 8.19 -3.62
CA THR A 54 9.98 8.47 -2.87
C THR A 54 9.65 8.88 -1.44
N LYS A 55 10.47 8.43 -0.47
CA LYS A 55 10.22 8.71 0.95
C LYS A 55 10.15 10.20 1.26
N HIS A 56 11.02 11.00 0.62
CA HIS A 56 11.10 12.45 0.83
C HIS A 56 9.91 13.23 0.25
N ASN A 57 9.28 12.74 -0.83
CA ASN A 57 8.20 13.44 -1.53
C ASN A 57 6.91 12.59 -1.61
N THR A 58 6.69 11.71 -0.64
CA THR A 58 5.61 10.70 -0.65
C THR A 58 4.24 11.28 -1.03
N LEU A 59 3.87 12.44 -0.48
CA LEU A 59 2.56 13.06 -0.73
C LEU A 59 2.43 13.65 -2.14
N ASP A 60 3.50 14.25 -2.65
CA ASP A 60 3.53 14.83 -4.00
C ASP A 60 3.54 13.72 -5.05
N ASP A 61 4.36 12.70 -4.86
CA ASP A 61 4.42 11.52 -5.73
C ASP A 61 3.07 10.80 -5.76
N LEU A 62 2.42 10.64 -4.60
CA LEU A 62 1.08 10.06 -4.51
C LEU A 62 0.06 10.90 -5.29
N THR A 63 0.07 12.22 -5.09
CA THR A 63 -0.87 13.13 -5.77
C THR A 63 -0.69 13.05 -7.28
N HIS A 64 0.56 13.07 -7.75
CA HIS A 64 0.90 12.92 -9.16
C HIS A 64 0.40 11.59 -9.71
N PHE A 65 0.73 10.47 -9.05
CA PHE A 65 0.30 9.14 -9.47
C PHE A 65 -1.22 9.05 -9.60
N LEU A 66 -1.97 9.50 -8.59
CA LEU A 66 -3.42 9.43 -8.62
C LEU A 66 -4.03 10.29 -9.72
N SER A 67 -3.43 11.44 -10.03
CA SER A 67 -3.86 12.28 -11.15
C SER A 67 -3.70 11.58 -12.51
N GLU A 68 -2.61 10.84 -12.71
CA GLU A 68 -2.32 10.13 -13.96
C GLU A 68 -3.13 8.84 -14.13
N THR A 69 -3.46 8.21 -13.01
CA THR A 69 -4.15 6.90 -12.98
C THR A 69 -5.62 6.98 -12.65
N LYS A 70 -6.19 8.19 -12.60
CA LYS A 70 -7.59 8.43 -12.26
C LYS A 70 -8.53 7.52 -13.05
N ASP A 71 -9.47 6.88 -12.35
CA ASP A 71 -10.49 5.99 -12.91
C ASP A 71 -9.94 4.73 -13.63
N ARG A 72 -8.62 4.46 -13.55
CA ARG A 72 -8.00 3.26 -14.15
C ARG A 72 -8.11 2.03 -13.29
N PHE A 73 -8.20 2.23 -11.97
CA PHE A 73 -8.17 1.17 -10.98
C PHE A 73 -9.44 1.21 -10.13
N GLU A 74 -9.79 0.07 -9.55
CA GLU A 74 -10.87 -0.02 -8.57
C GLU A 74 -10.34 0.01 -7.15
N ALA A 75 -9.10 -0.42 -6.96
CA ALA A 75 -8.39 -0.36 -5.71
C ALA A 75 -6.91 -0.07 -5.93
N ILE A 76 -6.31 0.64 -4.99
CA ILE A 76 -4.89 0.98 -5.00
C ILE A 76 -4.29 0.57 -3.65
N ILE A 77 -3.26 -0.26 -3.69
CA ILE A 77 -2.48 -0.67 -2.54
C ILE A 77 -1.27 0.26 -2.44
N LEU A 78 -1.25 1.10 -1.42
CA LEU A 78 -0.12 1.96 -1.05
C LEU A 78 0.84 1.15 -0.15
N TYR A 79 1.80 0.48 -0.76
CA TYR A 79 2.86 -0.28 -0.09
C TYR A 79 4.07 0.62 0.21
N ILE A 80 3.87 1.59 1.09
CA ILE A 80 4.82 2.69 1.34
C ILE A 80 5.24 2.80 2.81
N ASP A 81 4.94 1.79 3.63
CA ASP A 81 5.35 1.69 5.05
C ASP A 81 5.49 3.02 5.78
N CYS A 82 4.47 3.86 5.63
CA CYS A 82 4.61 5.26 5.97
C CYS A 82 4.64 5.44 7.48
N GLU A 83 5.25 6.52 7.94
CA GLU A 83 5.15 6.92 9.33
C GLU A 83 3.70 7.24 9.71
N SER A 84 3.36 7.05 10.99
CA SER A 84 1.97 7.26 11.43
C SER A 84 1.47 8.69 11.24
N HIS A 85 2.38 9.69 11.23
CA HIS A 85 2.03 11.08 11.02
C HIS A 85 1.53 11.36 9.58
N LEU A 86 1.90 10.54 8.58
CA LEU A 86 1.49 10.71 7.19
C LEU A 86 0.09 10.17 6.89
N ILE A 87 -0.50 9.39 7.80
CA ILE A 87 -1.78 8.70 7.57
C ILE A 87 -2.91 9.68 7.26
N GLU A 88 -3.03 10.76 8.03
CA GLU A 88 -4.13 11.72 7.87
C GLU A 88 -3.96 12.54 6.58
N SER A 89 -2.72 12.87 6.20
CA SER A 89 -2.44 13.53 4.92
C SER A 89 -2.80 12.64 3.73
N ILE A 90 -2.44 11.35 3.78
CA ILE A 90 -2.80 10.38 2.74
C ILE A 90 -4.32 10.18 2.67
N LYS A 91 -5.02 10.13 3.81
CA LYS A 91 -6.50 10.10 3.83
C LYS A 91 -7.09 11.31 3.12
N ALA A 92 -6.63 12.52 3.45
CA ALA A 92 -7.16 13.74 2.86
C ALA A 92 -6.97 13.76 1.33
N ILE A 93 -5.80 13.34 0.83
CA ILE A 93 -5.54 13.24 -0.62
C ILE A 93 -6.49 12.21 -1.26
N THR A 94 -6.62 11.04 -0.64
CA THR A 94 -7.35 9.91 -1.22
C THR A 94 -8.87 9.98 -1.06
N GLU A 95 -9.40 10.84 -0.19
CA GLU A 95 -10.83 10.98 0.08
C GLU A 95 -11.65 11.39 -1.15
N THR A 96 -11.05 12.14 -2.06
CA THR A 96 -11.70 12.63 -3.29
C THR A 96 -11.76 11.60 -4.41
N TYR A 97 -11.10 10.45 -4.23
CA TYR A 97 -10.96 9.39 -5.22
C TYR A 97 -11.97 8.28 -4.94
N LYS A 98 -12.50 7.65 -6.01
CA LYS A 98 -13.52 6.60 -5.90
C LYS A 98 -12.90 5.24 -5.57
N GLU A 99 -11.61 5.10 -5.85
CA GLU A 99 -10.82 3.92 -5.65
C GLU A 99 -10.78 3.50 -4.17
N GLN A 100 -10.80 2.20 -3.92
CA GLN A 100 -10.59 1.70 -2.57
C GLN A 100 -9.09 1.67 -2.26
N PHE A 101 -8.65 2.47 -1.28
CA PHE A 101 -7.26 2.49 -0.86
C PHE A 101 -6.96 1.49 0.26
N ILE A 102 -5.84 0.78 0.14
CA ILE A 102 -5.24 -0.04 1.19
C ILE A 102 -3.86 0.54 1.49
N LEU A 103 -3.64 1.05 2.70
CA LEU A 103 -2.37 1.67 3.10
C LEU A 103 -1.60 0.77 4.06
N THR A 104 -0.34 0.48 3.75
CA THR A 104 0.60 -0.15 4.69
C THR A 104 1.30 0.90 5.54
N VAL A 105 1.33 0.67 6.85
CA VAL A 105 1.97 1.56 7.82
C VAL A 105 3.03 0.78 8.58
N TYR A 106 4.21 1.38 8.72
CA TYR A 106 5.27 0.82 9.55
C TYR A 106 4.89 0.92 11.04
N ASP A 107 5.05 -0.17 11.79
CA ASP A 107 4.79 -0.21 13.23
C ASP A 107 5.97 -0.84 13.98
N LYS A 108 6.76 0.02 14.64
CA LYS A 108 7.96 -0.39 15.40
C LYS A 108 7.62 -1.26 16.62
N LYS A 109 6.43 -1.12 17.22
CA LYS A 109 6.02 -1.91 18.40
C LYS A 109 5.82 -3.39 18.10
N VAL A 110 5.59 -3.74 16.83
CA VAL A 110 5.48 -5.14 16.39
C VAL A 110 6.85 -5.80 16.29
N TYR A 111 7.93 -5.03 16.10
CA TYR A 111 9.28 -5.59 16.07
C TYR A 111 9.75 -6.06 17.45
N GLU A 112 9.51 -5.28 18.51
CA GLU A 112 9.94 -5.65 19.88
C GLU A 112 9.36 -7.01 20.33
N GLN A 113 8.12 -7.33 19.95
CA GLN A 113 7.50 -8.62 20.30
C GLN A 113 8.11 -9.84 19.61
N VAL A 114 8.88 -9.67 18.52
CA VAL A 114 9.48 -10.79 17.78
C VAL A 114 10.94 -11.01 18.20
N VAL A 115 11.59 -10.04 18.85
CA VAL A 115 12.98 -10.19 19.31
C VAL A 115 13.08 -10.79 20.72
N ASP A 116 12.05 -10.66 21.56
CA ASP A 116 11.99 -11.28 22.90
C ASP A 116 11.62 -12.79 22.88
N GLY A 117 11.90 -13.48 21.79
CA GLY A 117 11.52 -14.87 21.59
C GLY A 117 12.61 -15.69 20.92
N GLU A 118 13.78 -15.80 21.57
CA GLU A 118 14.68 -16.96 21.55
C GLU A 118 15.69 -16.90 22.70
#